data_AF-A0A2S9GE75-F1
#
_entry.id   AF-A0A2S9GE75-F1
#
_cell.length_a   1.000
_cell.length_b   1.000
_cell.length_c   1.000
_cell.angle_alpha   90.00
_cell.angle_beta   90.00
_cell.angle_gamma   90.00
#
_symmetry.space_group_name_H-M   'P 1'
#
loop_
_entity.id
_entity.type
_entity.pdbx_description
1 polymer ?
#
loop_
_entity_poly.entity_id
_entity_poly.type
_entity_poly.pdbx_seq_one_letter_code
_entity_poly.pdbx_strand_id
1 'polypeptide(L)'
;MCGATDKTELQGRRAVDLTAADERENIAALIDSVLDGESTMTPGRTRLLRFDNRQVPVEFTVSRIQYSGHPALQAEVRDISADL
;
A
#
# COMPACT_ATOMS: atom_id res chain seq x y z
N MET A 1 10.39 -3.08 5.31
CA MET A 1 10.02 -2.43 4.03
C MET A 1 9.75 -0.93 4.23
N CYS A 2 8.70 -0.52 4.97
CA CYS A 2 8.39 0.89 5.25
C CYS A 2 9.32 1.60 6.26
N GLY A 3 10.18 0.86 6.97
CA GLY A 3 11.10 1.43 7.96
C GLY A 3 10.55 1.50 9.40
N ALA A 4 9.35 0.97 9.64
CA ALA A 4 8.82 0.76 10.99
C ALA A 4 9.69 -0.24 11.77
N THR A 5 9.94 0.10 13.03
CA THR A 5 10.64 -0.74 14.02
C THR A 5 9.67 -1.62 14.82
N ASP A 6 8.41 -1.19 14.95
CA ASP A 6 7.31 -2.00 15.48
C ASP A 6 5.97 -1.69 14.80
N LYS A 7 4.96 -2.51 15.09
CA LYS A 7 3.63 -2.41 14.45
C LYS A 7 2.87 -1.13 14.83
N THR A 8 3.11 -0.56 16.01
CA THR A 8 2.38 0.61 16.51
C THR A 8 2.71 1.86 15.70
N GLU A 9 3.89 1.90 15.09
CA GLU A 9 4.24 2.95 14.14
C GLU A 9 3.42 2.91 12.84
N LEU A 10 2.77 1.78 12.53
CA LEU A 10 1.90 1.64 11.36
C LEU A 10 0.41 1.69 11.72
N GLN A 11 0.04 1.23 12.91
CA GLN A 11 -1.35 1.22 13.36
C GLN A 11 -1.92 2.65 13.43
N GLY A 12 -3.08 2.85 12.81
CA GLY A 12 -3.75 4.16 12.76
C GLY A 12 -3.22 5.12 11.70
N ARG A 13 -2.11 4.80 11.02
CA ARG A 13 -1.65 5.57 9.86
C ARG A 13 -2.47 5.22 8.62
N ARG A 14 -2.56 6.17 7.68
CA ARG A 14 -3.19 5.91 6.38
C ARG A 14 -2.17 5.23 5.47
N ALA A 15 -2.59 4.18 4.75
CA ALA A 15 -1.72 3.48 3.82
C ALA A 15 -1.13 4.42 2.73
N VAL A 16 -1.93 5.38 2.26
CA VAL A 16 -1.51 6.41 1.27
C VAL A 16 -0.38 7.32 1.77
N ASP A 17 -0.15 7.41 3.08
CA ASP A 17 0.96 8.22 3.62
C ASP A 17 2.31 7.56 3.35
N LEU A 18 2.32 6.24 3.08
CA LEU A 18 3.50 5.47 2.66
C LEU A 18 3.76 5.55 1.15
N THR A 19 3.02 6.38 0.41
CA THR A 19 3.18 6.58 -1.03
C THR A 19 3.79 7.96 -1.30
N ALA A 20 4.66 8.04 -2.33
CA ALA A 20 5.17 9.31 -2.84
C ALA A 20 4.02 10.29 -3.17
N ALA A 21 4.22 11.58 -2.91
CA ALA A 21 3.14 12.58 -2.90
C ALA A 21 2.38 12.69 -4.23
N ASP A 22 3.09 12.53 -5.35
CA ASP A 22 2.57 12.56 -6.71
C ASP A 22 1.77 11.29 -7.10
N GLU A 23 1.87 10.22 -6.31
CA GLU A 23 1.17 8.96 -6.55
C GLU A 23 0.00 8.72 -5.57
N ARG A 24 -0.17 9.58 -4.55
CA ARG A 24 -1.18 9.38 -3.48
C ARG A 24 -2.61 9.34 -3.99
N GLU A 25 -2.97 10.22 -4.91
CA GLU A 25 -4.32 10.26 -5.48
C GLU A 25 -4.64 8.97 -6.25
N ASN A 26 -3.68 8.47 -7.04
CA ASN A 26 -3.84 7.23 -7.78
C ASN A 26 -4.00 6.02 -6.86
N ILE A 27 -3.20 5.94 -5.79
CA ILE A 27 -3.31 4.86 -4.79
C ILE A 27 -4.61 4.97 -3.99
N ALA A 28 -5.07 6.18 -3.66
CA ALA A 28 -6.36 6.38 -3.00
C ALA A 28 -7.53 5.87 -3.86
N ALA A 29 -7.55 6.25 -5.15
CA ALA A 29 -8.58 5.77 -6.08
C ALA A 29 -8.54 4.24 -6.25
N LEU A 30 -7.36 3.64 -6.28
CA LEU A 30 -7.20 2.18 -6.31
C LEU A 30 -7.76 1.53 -5.04
N ILE A 31 -7.46 2.07 -3.86
CA ILE A 31 -7.97 1.60 -2.57
C ILE A 31 -9.50 1.64 -2.55
N ASP A 32 -10.09 2.75 -3.00
CA ASP A 32 -11.54 2.92 -3.04
C ASP A 32 -12.19 1.91 -3.99
N SER A 33 -11.66 1.76 -5.22
CA SER A 33 -12.16 0.78 -6.21
C SER A 33 -12.14 -0.67 -5.69
N VAL A 34 -11.08 -1.06 -4.96
CA VAL A 34 -10.98 -2.41 -4.38
C VAL A 34 -11.93 -2.56 -3.19
N LEU A 35 -12.10 -1.55 -2.34
CA LEU A 35 -13.03 -1.60 -1.20
C LEU A 35 -14.50 -1.68 -1.64
N ASP A 36 -14.85 -0.92 -2.66
CA ASP A 36 -16.19 -0.89 -3.29
C ASP A 36 -16.49 -2.18 -4.06
N GLY A 37 -15.46 -3.00 -4.31
CA GLY A 37 -15.60 -4.31 -4.94
C GLY A 37 -15.69 -4.25 -6.47
N GLU A 38 -15.33 -3.11 -7.08
CA GLU A 38 -15.17 -2.99 -8.53
C GLU A 38 -14.03 -3.89 -9.03
N SER A 39 -13.02 -4.10 -8.19
CA SER A 39 -11.94 -5.07 -8.39
C SER A 39 -11.72 -5.90 -7.13
N THR A 40 -11.52 -7.21 -7.27
CA THR A 40 -11.19 -8.09 -6.14
C THR A 40 -9.70 -8.11 -5.83
N MET A 41 -8.86 -7.84 -6.85
CA MET A 41 -7.41 -7.80 -6.77
C MET A 41 -6.87 -6.81 -7.82
N THR A 42 -5.91 -5.98 -7.43
CA THR A 42 -5.22 -5.05 -8.34
C THR A 42 -3.72 -5.09 -8.10
N PRO A 43 -2.92 -5.57 -9.08
CA PRO A 43 -1.46 -5.44 -9.05
C PRO A 43 -1.01 -4.05 -9.53
N GLY A 44 0.17 -3.62 -9.10
CA GLY A 44 0.72 -2.34 -9.53
C GLY A 44 2.17 -2.14 -9.11
N ARG A 45 2.75 -1.01 -9.54
CA ARG A 45 4.07 -0.53 -9.11
C ARG A 45 3.96 0.91 -8.66
N THR A 46 4.72 1.27 -7.63
CA THR A 46 4.77 2.64 -7.09
C THR A 46 6.09 2.88 -6.36
N ARG A 47 6.30 4.09 -5.86
CA ARG A 47 7.37 4.41 -4.90
C ARG A 47 6.82 4.46 -3.49
N LEU A 48 7.27 3.53 -2.67
CA LEU A 48 7.02 3.53 -1.23
C LEU A 48 7.89 4.61 -0.56
N LEU A 49 7.26 5.53 0.15
CA LEU A 49 7.92 6.49 1.03
C LEU A 49 8.14 5.84 2.41
N ARG A 50 9.40 5.57 2.73
CA ARG A 50 9.81 5.02 4.03
C ARG A 50 9.85 6.10 5.11
N PHE A 51 9.84 5.68 6.38
CA PHE A 51 9.95 6.59 7.54
C PHE A 51 11.30 7.30 7.66
N ASP A 52 12.35 6.77 7.01
CA ASP A 52 13.63 7.46 6.85
C ASP A 52 13.66 8.44 5.66
N ASN A 53 12.48 8.76 5.10
CA ASN A 53 12.25 9.59 3.92
C ASN A 53 12.85 9.06 2.60
N ARG A 54 13.36 7.83 2.58
CA ARG A 54 13.81 7.22 1.33
C ARG A 54 12.62 6.73 0.52
N GLN A 55 12.70 6.90 -0.79
CA GLN A 55 11.75 6.30 -1.73
C GLN A 55 12.31 4.97 -2.24
N VAL A 56 11.50 3.92 -2.19
CA VAL A 56 11.87 2.59 -2.66
C VAL A 56 10.87 2.15 -3.73
N PRO A 57 11.32 1.75 -4.92
CA PRO A 57 10.43 1.19 -5.93
C PRO A 57 9.88 -0.14 -5.43
N VAL A 58 8.56 -0.29 -5.48
CA VAL A 58 7.87 -1.50 -5.06
C VAL A 58 6.90 -1.97 -6.11
N GLU A 59 6.75 -3.29 -6.19
CA GLU A 59 5.60 -3.94 -6.81
C GLU A 59 4.64 -4.35 -5.70
N PHE A 60 3.33 -4.24 -5.95
CA PHE A 60 2.32 -4.58 -4.97
C PHE A 60 1.14 -5.31 -5.60
N THR A 61 0.42 -6.03 -4.76
CA THR A 61 -0.91 -6.56 -5.03
C THR A 61 -1.82 -6.16 -3.89
N VAL A 62 -2.92 -5.46 -4.19
CA VAL A 62 -3.97 -5.14 -3.22
C VAL A 62 -5.16 -6.03 -3.48
N SER A 63 -5.66 -6.70 -2.45
CA SER A 63 -6.80 -7.61 -2.50
C SER A 63 -7.87 -7.21 -1.49
N ARG A 64 -9.14 -7.30 -1.88
CA ARG A 64 -10.27 -7.15 -0.95
C ARG A 64 -10.41 -8.40 -0.09
N ILE A 65 -10.50 -8.24 1.21
CA ILE A 65 -10.70 -9.34 2.17
C ILE A 65 -11.85 -9.03 3.14
N GLN A 66 -12.34 -10.05 3.82
CA GLN A 66 -13.19 -9.90 5.00
C GLN A 66 -12.31 -10.03 6.25
N TYR A 67 -12.24 -8.97 7.06
CA TYR A 67 -11.48 -8.96 8.30
C TYR A 67 -12.40 -8.58 9.46
N SER A 68 -12.53 -9.47 10.44
CA SER A 68 -13.42 -9.27 11.60
C SER A 68 -14.85 -8.87 11.21
N GLY A 69 -15.38 -9.46 10.12
CA GLY A 69 -16.73 -9.18 9.60
C GLY A 69 -16.88 -7.88 8.80
N HIS A 70 -15.78 -7.17 8.53
CA HIS A 70 -15.80 -5.92 7.79
C HIS A 70 -14.94 -6.03 6.51
N PRO A 71 -15.33 -5.37 5.40
CA PRO A 71 -14.46 -5.22 4.24
C PRO A 71 -13.14 -4.54 4.62
N ALA A 72 -12.04 -5.13 4.18
CA ALA A 72 -10.71 -4.58 4.37
C ALA A 72 -9.84 -4.86 3.13
N LEU A 73 -8.67 -4.24 3.10
CA LEU A 73 -7.65 -4.50 2.09
C LEU A 73 -6.49 -5.24 2.70
N GLN A 74 -5.99 -6.23 1.97
CA GLN A 74 -4.67 -6.82 2.19
C GLN A 74 -3.75 -6.37 1.06
N ALA A 75 -2.63 -5.75 1.43
CA ALA A 75 -1.59 -5.39 0.48
C ALA A 75 -0.37 -6.30 0.68
N GLU A 76 0.02 -6.97 -0.40
CA GLU A 76 1.31 -7.64 -0.51
C GLU A 76 2.23 -6.71 -1.29
N VAL A 77 3.42 -6.46 -0.76
CA VAL A 77 4.35 -5.49 -1.36
C VAL A 77 5.73 -6.14 -1.43
N ARG A 78 6.46 -5.88 -2.51
CA ARG A 78 7.81 -6.39 -2.76
C ARG A 78 8.71 -5.23 -3.17
N ASP A 79 9.86 -5.12 -2.50
CA ASP A 79 10.95 -4.23 -2.92
C ASP A 79 11.57 -4.78 -4.22
N ILE A 80 11.59 -3.96 -5.26
CA ILE A 80 12.11 -4.32 -6.60
C ILE A 80 13.40 -3.55 -6.94
N SER A 81 14.08 -2.97 -5.93
CA SER A 81 15.33 -2.22 -6.16
C SER A 81 16.44 -3.05 -6.81
N ALA A 82 16.42 -4.37 -6.65
CA ALA A 82 17.39 -5.28 -7.25
C ALA A 82 17.06 -5.67 -8.71
N ASP A 83 15.85 -5.34 -9.19
CA ASP A 83 15.35 -5.70 -10.53
C ASP A 83 15.48 -4.52 -11.52
N LEU A 84 16.10 -3.40 -11.09
CA LEU A 84 16.30 -2.16 -11.85
C LEU A 84 17.75 -1.94 -12.29
#